data_AF-A0A933Y1S5-F1
#
_entry.id   AF-A0A933Y1S5-F1
#
_cell.length_a   1.000
_cell.length_b   1.000
_cell.length_c   1.000
_cell.angle_alpha   90.00
_cell.angle_beta   90.00
_cell.angle_gamma   90.00
#
_symmetry.space_group_name_H-M   'P 1'
#
loop_
_entity.id
_entity.type
_entity.pdbx_description
1 polymer ?
#
loop_
_entity_poly.entity_id
_entity_poly.type
_entity_poly.pdbx_seq_one_letter_code
_entity_poly.pdbx_strand_id
1 'polypeptide(L)'
;MVPVAQETDCSNCHATGGMAASGGSVLWSNDPDLERQTKFNVLELHDFAQGTNLMAAQPVLCASCHYSPALDLAGSGPQGGQIGHVTFSAAMHEYHGELVDGQGAPVFPHNGTADQTCYQCHPGAITQCARGAMKTGGMECLDCHGDMLSVGGTYPLLPGGSIDGTNDGLPRRPWKDLPRCQSCHTGDAVSHLSGTGYVLAPDGIRLKQAYKTADNSASSILATNKRFAENTNKLYRFSAGHGNLSCENCHGSTHAEWPNADALANDNIAATQLQGHSGVVIECSTCHLPNTLPAQTMQGPHGMHVVADSRFYHDESGHEHLYEQNPNACKTCHGTNLNGTALSRAAANRTFVTSEGTFHVTKGQAIGCALCHDKP
;
A
#
# COMPACT_ATOMS: atom_id res chain seq x y z
N MET A 1 -12.28 -12.64 11.26
CA MET A 1 -11.56 -11.39 10.95
C MET A 1 -12.16 -10.33 11.85
N VAL A 2 -11.48 -9.94 12.92
CA VAL A 2 -11.97 -8.87 13.81
C VAL A 2 -11.76 -7.56 13.04
N PRO A 3 -12.80 -6.77 12.76
CA PRO A 3 -12.66 -5.55 11.97
C PRO A 3 -11.98 -4.50 12.83
N VAL A 4 -10.83 -3.99 12.36
CA VAL A 4 -10.04 -2.90 12.94
C VAL A 4 -9.49 -3.25 14.33
N ALA A 5 -8.16 -3.27 14.44
CA ALA A 5 -7.45 -3.71 15.63
C ALA A 5 -8.01 -3.10 16.93
N GLN A 6 -8.08 -3.90 18.00
CA GLN A 6 -8.17 -3.40 19.39
C GLN A 6 -6.99 -2.50 19.78
N GLU A 7 -6.12 -2.14 18.84
CA GLU A 7 -4.87 -1.43 19.02
C GLU A 7 -4.99 0.06 18.70
N THR A 8 -6.18 0.67 18.85
CA THR A 8 -6.28 2.13 18.84
C THR A 8 -6.04 2.66 20.25
N ASP A 9 -4.99 3.46 20.43
CA ASP A 9 -4.65 4.06 21.72
C ASP A 9 -5.08 5.53 21.77
N CYS A 10 -5.77 5.91 22.84
CA CYS A 10 -6.23 7.28 23.08
C CYS A 10 -5.45 7.95 24.23
N SER A 11 -4.54 7.22 24.87
CA SER A 11 -3.98 7.55 26.17
C SER A 11 -3.10 8.79 26.17
N ASN A 12 -2.43 9.10 25.07
CA ASN A 12 -1.59 10.29 24.93
C ASN A 12 -2.36 11.60 25.17
N CYS A 13 -3.68 11.62 24.90
CA CYS A 13 -4.49 12.84 24.95
C CYS A 13 -5.67 12.76 25.92
N HIS A 14 -6.34 11.60 25.98
CA HIS A 14 -7.59 11.40 26.73
C HIS A 14 -7.39 10.85 28.14
N ALA A 15 -6.15 10.65 28.59
CA ALA A 15 -5.88 10.35 29.99
C ALA A 15 -6.32 11.54 30.86
N THR A 16 -6.83 11.29 32.06
CA THR A 16 -7.26 12.37 32.96
C THR A 16 -6.10 13.32 33.26
N GLY A 17 -6.30 14.61 33.00
CA GLY A 17 -5.26 15.64 33.05
C GLY A 17 -4.52 15.88 31.72
N GLY A 18 -4.75 15.05 30.71
CA GLY A 18 -4.25 15.21 29.34
C GLY A 18 -4.96 16.31 28.57
N MET A 19 -4.45 16.63 27.38
CA MET A 19 -4.94 17.77 26.58
C MET A 19 -6.43 17.69 26.23
N ALA A 20 -6.98 16.47 26.08
CA ALA A 20 -8.38 16.24 25.75
C ALA A 20 -9.25 15.90 26.98
N ALA A 21 -8.67 15.84 28.19
CA ALA A 21 -9.37 15.50 29.43
C ALA A 21 -8.86 16.32 30.63
N SER A 22 -8.77 17.65 30.46
CA SER A 22 -8.25 18.59 31.47
C SER A 22 -9.23 19.69 31.89
N GLY A 23 -10.35 19.87 31.18
CA GLY A 23 -11.34 20.90 31.48
C GLY A 23 -12.20 20.59 32.71
N GLY A 24 -12.47 21.58 33.56
CA GLY A 24 -13.24 21.38 34.81
C GLY A 24 -14.75 21.20 34.64
N SER A 25 -15.27 21.29 33.42
CA SER A 25 -16.72 21.18 33.12
C SER A 25 -17.20 19.74 32.92
N VAL A 26 -16.27 18.78 32.76
CA VAL A 26 -16.57 17.36 32.62
C VAL A 26 -15.99 16.61 33.82
N LEU A 27 -16.75 15.65 34.35
CA LEU A 27 -16.27 14.77 35.41
C LEU A 27 -15.47 13.62 34.79
N TRP A 28 -14.15 13.81 34.72
CA TRP A 28 -13.26 12.80 34.15
C TRP A 28 -13.14 11.56 35.04
N SER A 29 -12.96 10.41 34.40
CA SER A 29 -12.79 9.12 35.03
C SER A 29 -11.51 9.06 35.86
N ASN A 30 -11.57 8.38 37.00
CA ASN A 30 -10.41 8.04 37.83
C ASN A 30 -10.12 6.53 37.81
N ASP A 31 -10.57 5.81 36.77
CA ASP A 31 -10.26 4.38 36.62
C ASP A 31 -8.73 4.17 36.59
N PRO A 32 -8.18 3.23 37.37
CA PRO A 32 -6.74 2.97 37.41
C PRO A 32 -6.20 2.30 36.14
N ASP A 33 -7.06 1.66 35.35
CA ASP A 33 -6.70 1.12 34.03
C ASP A 33 -6.77 2.24 32.99
N LEU A 34 -5.61 2.67 32.49
CA LEU A 34 -5.50 3.80 31.56
C LEU A 34 -6.28 3.58 30.26
N GLU A 35 -6.36 2.33 29.79
CA GLU A 35 -7.10 2.00 28.58
C GLU A 35 -8.62 2.18 28.81
N ARG A 36 -9.12 1.85 30.00
CA ARG A 36 -10.53 2.09 30.37
C ARG A 36 -10.78 3.56 30.66
N GLN A 37 -9.91 4.20 31.43
CA GLN A 37 -10.02 5.60 31.81
C GLN A 37 -10.17 6.49 30.57
N THR A 38 -9.33 6.30 29.57
CA THR A 38 -9.34 7.10 28.34
C THR A 38 -10.60 6.88 27.52
N LYS A 39 -11.09 5.64 27.42
CA LYS A 39 -12.37 5.32 26.77
C LYS A 39 -13.56 5.93 27.52
N PHE A 40 -13.57 5.87 28.85
CA PHE A 40 -14.60 6.52 29.66
C PHE A 40 -14.57 8.03 29.48
N ASN A 41 -13.39 8.66 29.48
CA ASN A 41 -13.27 10.10 29.21
C ASN A 41 -13.80 10.49 27.83
N VAL A 42 -13.60 9.66 26.80
CA VAL A 42 -14.21 9.90 25.48
C VAL A 42 -15.74 9.88 25.54
N LEU A 43 -16.33 8.92 26.25
CA LEU A 43 -17.79 8.82 26.38
C LEU A 43 -18.37 9.96 27.25
N GLU A 44 -17.72 10.32 28.36
CA GLU A 44 -18.09 11.49 29.18
C GLU A 44 -18.05 12.79 28.36
N LEU A 45 -17.03 12.95 27.50
CA LEU A 45 -16.95 14.09 26.61
C LEU A 45 -18.09 14.10 25.57
N HIS A 46 -18.51 12.94 25.06
CA HIS A 46 -19.68 12.87 24.19
C HIS A 46 -20.96 13.25 24.93
N ASP A 47 -21.16 12.73 26.15
CA ASP A 47 -22.34 13.03 26.97
C ASP A 47 -22.42 14.53 27.27
N PHE A 48 -21.28 15.14 27.59
CA PHE A 48 -21.19 16.58 27.82
C PHE A 48 -21.40 17.40 26.54
N ALA A 49 -20.67 17.11 25.46
CA ALA A 49 -20.63 17.98 24.27
C ALA A 49 -21.81 17.75 23.32
N GLN A 50 -22.36 16.54 23.28
CA GLN A 50 -23.40 16.12 22.35
C GLN A 50 -24.74 15.81 23.06
N GLY A 51 -24.80 15.93 24.38
CA GLY A 51 -26.01 15.66 25.17
C GLY A 51 -26.45 14.20 25.13
N THR A 52 -25.50 13.28 24.94
CA THR A 52 -25.76 11.84 24.93
C THR A 52 -25.80 11.26 26.36
N ASN A 53 -26.04 9.95 26.46
CA ASN A 53 -25.98 9.19 27.73
C ASN A 53 -25.23 7.87 27.51
N LEU A 54 -24.13 7.93 26.77
CA LEU A 54 -23.28 6.83 26.34
C LEU A 54 -22.55 6.17 27.52
N MET A 55 -22.18 6.93 28.55
CA MET A 55 -21.55 6.35 29.75
C MET A 55 -22.48 5.37 30.46
N ALA A 56 -23.78 5.68 30.54
CA ALA A 56 -24.76 4.76 31.10
C ALA A 56 -25.17 3.63 30.14
N ALA A 57 -24.83 3.74 28.85
CA ALA A 57 -25.23 2.81 27.79
C ALA A 57 -24.09 1.90 27.30
N GLN A 58 -23.03 1.74 28.09
CA GLN A 58 -21.91 0.86 27.77
C GLN A 58 -22.31 -0.63 27.65
N PRO A 59 -21.68 -1.43 26.77
CA PRO A 59 -20.62 -1.03 25.83
C PRO A 59 -21.18 -0.29 24.60
N VAL A 60 -20.42 0.72 24.14
CA VAL A 60 -20.81 1.56 22.99
C VAL A 60 -20.01 1.17 21.76
N LEU A 61 -20.71 0.83 20.67
CA LEU A 61 -20.12 0.71 19.35
C LEU A 61 -20.27 2.06 18.64
N CYS A 62 -19.19 2.82 18.45
CA CYS A 62 -19.23 4.14 17.80
C CYS A 62 -19.91 4.09 16.43
N ALA A 63 -19.75 2.97 15.71
CA ALA A 63 -20.35 2.75 14.40
C ALA A 63 -21.88 2.56 14.40
N SER A 64 -22.53 2.49 15.57
CA SER A 64 -24.00 2.52 15.68
C SER A 64 -24.57 3.87 15.27
N CYS A 65 -23.81 4.96 15.46
CA CYS A 65 -24.16 6.31 15.04
C CYS A 65 -23.25 6.80 13.90
N HIS A 66 -21.95 6.49 13.92
CA HIS A 66 -21.03 6.93 12.88
C HIS A 66 -20.80 5.84 11.84
N TYR A 67 -21.49 5.93 10.70
CA TYR A 67 -21.45 4.88 9.68
C TYR A 67 -20.02 4.50 9.26
N SER A 68 -19.74 3.19 9.17
CA SER A 68 -18.48 2.64 8.68
C SER A 68 -18.74 1.62 7.57
N PRO A 69 -18.33 1.89 6.32
CA PRO A 69 -18.52 0.94 5.22
C PRO A 69 -17.89 -0.44 5.48
N ALA A 70 -16.86 -0.52 6.31
CA ALA A 70 -16.23 -1.80 6.68
C ALA A 70 -17.17 -2.76 7.43
N LEU A 71 -18.21 -2.22 8.10
CA LEU A 71 -19.19 -3.01 8.85
C LEU A 71 -20.49 -3.24 8.07
N ASP A 72 -20.70 -2.53 6.96
CA ASP A 72 -21.86 -2.70 6.08
C ASP A 72 -21.60 -3.75 5.00
N LEU A 73 -21.63 -5.01 5.41
CA LEU A 73 -21.41 -6.14 4.52
C LEU A 73 -22.48 -6.25 3.42
N ALA A 74 -23.66 -5.63 3.62
CA ALA A 74 -24.76 -5.63 2.65
C ALA A 74 -24.66 -4.49 1.62
N GLY A 75 -23.79 -3.50 1.83
CA GLY A 75 -23.67 -2.32 0.96
C GLY A 75 -24.92 -1.44 0.94
N SER A 76 -25.69 -1.48 2.01
CA SER A 76 -26.96 -0.78 2.18
C SER A 76 -26.82 0.71 2.51
N GLY A 77 -25.62 1.15 2.90
CA GLY A 77 -25.36 2.51 3.36
C GLY A 77 -25.78 2.76 4.82
N PRO A 78 -25.75 4.02 5.27
CA PRO A 78 -26.14 4.37 6.63
C PRO A 78 -27.62 4.07 6.88
N GLN A 79 -27.93 3.46 8.03
CA GLN A 79 -29.28 3.12 8.45
C GLN A 79 -29.60 3.61 9.87
N GLY A 80 -30.88 3.85 10.14
CA GLY A 80 -31.36 4.19 11.48
C GLY A 80 -30.61 5.36 12.11
N GLY A 81 -30.01 5.14 13.28
CA GLY A 81 -29.24 6.13 14.04
C GLY A 81 -27.95 6.61 13.35
N GLN A 82 -27.58 6.04 12.20
CA GLN A 82 -26.46 6.51 11.40
C GLN A 82 -26.81 7.65 10.44
N ILE A 83 -28.11 7.81 10.13
CA ILE A 83 -28.57 8.80 9.15
C ILE A 83 -28.38 10.20 9.74
N GLY A 84 -27.75 11.09 8.97
CA GLY A 84 -27.47 12.47 9.38
C GLY A 84 -26.19 12.66 10.18
N HIS A 85 -25.49 11.58 10.55
CA HIS A 85 -24.18 11.64 11.18
C HIS A 85 -23.05 11.46 10.16
N VAL A 86 -21.90 12.06 10.43
CA VAL A 86 -20.67 11.84 9.66
C VAL A 86 -20.19 10.39 9.80
N THR A 87 -19.41 9.93 8.82
CA THR A 87 -18.80 8.59 8.89
C THR A 87 -17.87 8.46 10.09
N PHE A 88 -17.60 7.22 10.53
CA PHE A 88 -16.65 7.01 11.63
C PHE A 88 -15.24 7.51 11.30
N SER A 89 -14.84 7.44 10.02
CA SER A 89 -13.56 8.00 9.60
C SER A 89 -13.52 9.51 9.71
N ALA A 90 -14.61 10.22 9.41
CA ALA A 90 -14.68 11.66 9.57
C ALA A 90 -14.71 12.06 11.06
N ALA A 91 -15.53 11.37 11.87
CA ALA A 91 -15.60 11.59 13.31
C ALA A 91 -14.24 11.40 14.02
N MET A 92 -13.41 10.48 13.53
CA MET A 92 -12.06 10.28 14.04
C MET A 92 -11.04 11.18 13.34
N HIS A 93 -10.82 11.03 12.03
CA HIS A 93 -9.69 11.66 11.38
C HIS A 93 -9.92 13.13 11.05
N GLU A 94 -11.07 13.50 10.48
CA GLU A 94 -11.35 14.91 10.13
C GLU A 94 -11.42 15.76 11.39
N TYR A 95 -12.19 15.34 12.39
CA TYR A 95 -12.27 16.08 13.67
C TYR A 95 -10.89 16.31 14.29
N HIS A 96 -10.06 15.27 14.40
CA HIS A 96 -8.73 15.39 14.99
C HIS A 96 -7.77 16.19 14.09
N GLY A 97 -7.91 16.09 12.76
CA GLY A 97 -7.10 16.84 11.80
C GLY A 97 -7.36 18.34 11.79
N GLU A 98 -8.52 18.79 12.27
CA GLU A 98 -8.86 20.21 12.42
C GLU A 98 -8.41 20.81 13.75
N LEU A 99 -8.01 19.98 14.72
CA LEU A 99 -7.60 20.46 16.04
C LEU A 99 -6.29 21.24 15.98
N VAL A 100 -6.27 22.36 16.70
CA VAL A 100 -5.07 23.18 16.92
C VAL A 100 -4.75 23.30 18.41
N ASP A 101 -3.48 23.47 18.75
CA ASP A 101 -3.02 23.74 20.10
C ASP A 101 -3.28 25.19 20.53
N GLY A 102 -2.88 25.54 21.76
CA GLY A 102 -3.05 26.90 22.30
C GLY A 102 -2.23 27.98 21.57
N GLN A 103 -1.32 27.59 20.68
CA GLN A 103 -0.53 28.48 19.83
C GLN A 103 -1.10 28.54 18.40
N GLY A 104 -2.15 27.78 18.10
CA GLY A 104 -2.79 27.71 16.79
C GLY A 104 -2.09 26.77 15.81
N ALA A 105 -1.13 25.95 16.25
CA ALA A 105 -0.52 24.94 15.41
C ALA A 105 -1.37 23.66 15.38
N PRO A 106 -1.47 22.93 14.24
CA PRO A 106 -2.21 21.67 14.20
C PRO A 106 -1.69 20.67 15.24
N VAL A 107 -2.60 20.05 15.99
CA VAL A 107 -2.24 18.97 16.94
C VAL A 107 -1.60 17.81 16.19
N PHE A 108 -2.09 17.52 14.98
CA PHE A 108 -1.49 16.56 14.05
C PHE A 108 -0.99 17.29 12.80
N PRO A 109 0.33 17.47 12.63
CA PRO A 109 0.88 18.19 11.49
C PRO A 109 0.58 17.51 10.15
N HIS A 110 0.07 18.27 9.16
CA HIS A 110 -0.25 17.76 7.82
C HIS A 110 0.93 17.15 7.04
N ASN A 111 2.16 17.55 7.38
CA ASN A 111 3.41 17.06 6.82
C ASN A 111 4.29 16.37 7.89
N GLY A 112 3.67 15.93 9.00
CA GLY A 112 4.35 15.25 10.08
C GLY A 112 4.79 13.83 9.71
N THR A 113 5.71 13.29 10.51
CA THR A 113 6.05 11.85 10.47
C THR A 113 4.89 10.99 10.96
N ALA A 114 4.92 9.69 10.66
CA ALA A 114 3.93 8.74 11.20
C ALA A 114 3.88 8.77 12.74
N ASP A 115 5.03 8.91 13.40
CA ASP A 115 5.13 9.02 14.86
C ASP A 115 4.43 10.27 15.41
N GLN A 116 4.46 11.38 14.67
CA GLN A 116 3.79 12.63 15.06
C GLN A 116 2.29 12.63 14.74
N THR A 117 1.81 11.67 13.94
CA THR A 117 0.46 11.68 13.38
C THR A 117 -0.24 10.33 13.57
N CYS A 118 -0.14 9.43 12.59
CA CYS A 118 -0.90 8.19 12.51
C CYS A 118 -0.68 7.28 13.73
N TYR A 119 0.57 7.15 14.20
CA TYR A 119 0.93 6.27 15.31
C TYR A 119 0.62 6.84 16.70
N GLN A 120 0.06 8.05 16.77
CA GLN A 120 -0.55 8.55 18.01
C GLN A 120 -1.83 7.80 18.37
N CYS A 121 -2.48 7.18 17.38
CA CYS A 121 -3.67 6.37 17.58
C CYS A 121 -3.49 4.95 17.06
N HIS A 122 -2.87 4.77 15.89
CA HIS A 122 -2.73 3.47 15.26
C HIS A 122 -1.52 2.68 15.77
N PRO A 123 -1.61 1.34 15.76
CA PRO A 123 -0.45 0.52 16.03
C PRO A 123 0.61 0.77 14.95
N GLY A 124 1.87 0.90 15.35
CA GLY A 124 2.96 0.90 14.38
C GLY A 124 4.32 1.38 14.90
N ALA A 125 4.36 2.23 15.93
CA ALA A 125 5.61 2.64 16.56
C ALA A 125 6.43 1.44 17.09
N ILE A 126 5.72 0.40 17.58
CA ILE A 126 6.32 -0.86 18.05
C ILE A 126 6.06 -2.00 17.07
N THR A 127 4.80 -2.20 16.68
CA THR A 127 4.37 -3.35 15.86
C THR A 127 4.76 -3.25 14.39
N GLN A 128 5.25 -2.09 13.93
CA GLN A 128 5.69 -1.85 12.56
C GLN A 128 4.64 -2.27 11.52
N CYS A 129 3.41 -1.75 11.69
CA CYS A 129 2.29 -2.05 10.78
C CYS A 129 2.60 -1.71 9.32
N ALA A 130 3.42 -0.67 9.07
CA ALA A 130 4.04 -0.43 7.77
C ALA A 130 5.48 -0.94 7.77
N ARG A 131 5.73 -2.02 7.05
CA ARG A 131 7.05 -2.65 6.88
C ARG A 131 7.18 -3.21 5.45
N GLY A 132 8.28 -3.88 5.15
CA GLY A 132 8.48 -4.45 3.83
C GLY A 132 9.01 -3.45 2.79
N ALA A 133 8.75 -3.70 1.51
CA ALA A 133 9.44 -3.07 0.38
C ALA A 133 9.14 -1.57 0.29
N MET A 134 7.90 -1.16 0.55
CA MET A 134 7.50 0.24 0.49
C MET A 134 8.13 1.06 1.62
N LYS A 135 8.08 0.57 2.86
CA LYS A 135 8.77 1.19 4.00
C LYS A 135 10.29 1.22 3.80
N THR A 136 10.86 0.14 3.25
CA THR A 136 12.29 0.06 2.87
C THR A 136 12.64 1.11 1.81
N GLY A 137 11.72 1.42 0.89
CA GLY A 137 11.84 2.52 -0.08
C GLY A 137 11.69 3.93 0.52
N GLY A 138 11.54 4.03 1.84
CA GLY A 138 11.33 5.28 2.56
C GLY A 138 10.00 5.93 2.22
N MET A 139 8.94 5.12 2.11
CA MET A 139 7.55 5.60 2.07
C MET A 139 6.91 5.46 3.45
N GLU A 140 6.09 6.43 3.81
CA GLU A 140 5.31 6.53 5.03
C GLU A 140 3.80 6.49 4.75
N CYS A 141 2.99 6.53 5.80
CA CYS A 141 1.53 6.52 5.71
C CYS A 141 1.00 7.64 4.80
N LEU A 142 1.58 8.85 4.93
CA LEU A 142 1.14 10.03 4.21
C LEU A 142 1.37 9.91 2.71
N ASP A 143 2.41 9.21 2.25
CA ASP A 143 2.70 9.06 0.82
C ASP A 143 1.58 8.30 0.06
N CYS A 144 0.80 7.49 0.79
CA CYS A 144 -0.30 6.71 0.24
C CYS A 144 -1.66 7.28 0.61
N HIS A 145 -1.85 7.64 1.88
CA HIS A 145 -3.16 7.96 2.45
C HIS A 145 -3.47 9.45 2.49
N GLY A 146 -2.46 10.31 2.42
CA GLY A 146 -2.58 11.73 2.76
C GLY A 146 -2.58 11.97 4.27
N ASP A 147 -2.99 13.17 4.67
CA ASP A 147 -3.07 13.56 6.08
C ASP A 147 -4.41 13.14 6.72
N MET A 148 -4.62 13.53 7.97
CA MET A 148 -5.85 13.21 8.71
C MET A 148 -7.11 13.77 8.04
N LEU A 149 -7.05 14.92 7.37
CA LEU A 149 -8.18 15.49 6.64
C LEU A 149 -8.46 14.70 5.35
N SER A 150 -7.41 14.26 4.64
CA SER A 150 -7.54 13.37 3.47
C SER A 150 -8.19 12.03 3.83
N VAL A 151 -7.81 11.43 4.97
CA VAL A 151 -8.37 10.15 5.46
C VAL A 151 -9.78 10.33 6.04
N GLY A 152 -10.03 11.48 6.66
CA GLY A 152 -11.35 11.87 7.19
C GLY A 152 -12.39 12.09 6.10
N GLY A 153 -11.95 12.46 4.89
CA GLY A 153 -12.84 12.75 3.78
C GLY A 153 -13.31 14.20 3.77
N THR A 154 -12.48 15.14 4.22
CA THR A 154 -12.77 16.58 4.19
C THR A 154 -12.91 17.11 2.75
N TYR A 155 -12.14 16.54 1.82
CA TYR A 155 -12.10 17.00 0.43
C TYR A 155 -12.72 15.97 -0.51
N PRO A 156 -13.52 16.41 -1.51
CA PRO A 156 -13.96 15.55 -2.61
C PRO A 156 -12.76 14.91 -3.32
N LEU A 157 -12.89 13.65 -3.72
CA LEU A 157 -11.88 13.03 -4.56
C LEU A 157 -11.83 13.73 -5.94
N LEU A 158 -10.65 13.75 -6.53
CA LEU A 158 -10.43 14.16 -7.91
C LEU A 158 -10.81 13.03 -8.89
N PRO A 159 -11.08 13.34 -10.17
CA PRO A 159 -11.35 12.34 -11.21
C PRO A 159 -10.32 11.21 -11.20
N GLY A 160 -10.80 9.97 -11.16
CA GLY A 160 -9.95 8.77 -11.04
C GLY A 160 -9.67 8.31 -9.61
N GLY A 161 -9.91 9.14 -8.58
CA GLY A 161 -9.54 8.86 -7.19
C GLY A 161 -10.34 7.74 -6.51
N SER A 162 -11.60 7.57 -6.91
CA SER A 162 -12.46 6.51 -6.40
C SER A 162 -12.02 5.13 -6.91
N ILE A 163 -12.39 4.08 -6.18
CA ILE A 163 -11.99 2.70 -6.52
C ILE A 163 -12.45 2.26 -7.92
N ASP A 164 -13.60 2.77 -8.38
CA ASP A 164 -14.15 2.55 -9.73
C ASP A 164 -13.52 3.44 -10.82
N GLY A 165 -12.68 4.41 -10.42
CA GLY A 165 -11.96 5.30 -11.32
C GLY A 165 -12.80 6.40 -11.97
N THR A 166 -14.08 6.54 -11.62
CA THR A 166 -14.99 7.51 -12.28
C THR A 166 -15.09 8.83 -11.53
N ASN A 167 -14.88 8.82 -10.21
CA ASN A 167 -15.16 9.90 -9.27
C ASN A 167 -16.62 10.38 -9.33
N ASP A 168 -17.40 10.03 -8.31
CA ASP A 168 -18.78 10.48 -8.14
C ASP A 168 -18.89 11.90 -7.55
N GLY A 169 -17.76 12.61 -7.42
CA GLY A 169 -17.70 13.95 -6.83
C GLY A 169 -17.83 13.94 -5.31
N LEU A 170 -17.81 12.76 -4.70
CA LEU A 170 -17.90 12.60 -3.25
C LEU A 170 -16.49 12.50 -2.63
N PRO A 171 -16.39 12.77 -1.32
CA PRO A 171 -15.17 12.48 -0.58
C PRO A 171 -14.84 11.00 -0.52
N ARG A 172 -13.63 10.70 -0.06
CA ARG A 172 -13.14 9.34 0.19
C ARG A 172 -14.16 8.53 0.98
N ARG A 173 -14.60 7.39 0.44
CA ARG A 173 -15.42 6.42 1.19
C ARG A 173 -14.47 5.52 2.00
N PRO A 174 -14.49 5.57 3.34
CA PRO A 174 -13.54 4.81 4.17
C PRO A 174 -13.62 3.32 3.88
N TRP A 175 -12.47 2.64 3.88
CA TRP A 175 -12.34 1.20 3.58
C TRP A 175 -12.76 0.75 2.17
N LYS A 176 -13.25 1.67 1.32
CA LYS A 176 -13.62 1.42 -0.07
C LYS A 176 -12.65 2.10 -1.03
N ASP A 177 -12.45 3.40 -0.88
CA ASP A 177 -11.51 4.19 -1.68
C ASP A 177 -10.15 4.25 -0.98
N LEU A 178 -9.35 3.19 -1.18
CA LEU A 178 -8.02 3.04 -0.61
C LEU A 178 -6.91 3.28 -1.65
N PRO A 179 -5.65 3.44 -1.20
CA PRO A 179 -4.51 3.48 -2.09
C PRO A 179 -4.47 2.26 -3.01
N ARG A 180 -3.97 2.46 -4.22
CA ARG A 180 -3.94 1.47 -5.30
C ARG A 180 -2.51 1.23 -5.76
N CYS A 181 -2.17 0.00 -6.11
CA CYS A 181 -0.83 -0.35 -6.63
C CYS A 181 -0.54 0.47 -7.90
N GLN A 182 -1.54 0.60 -8.76
CA GLN A 182 -1.45 1.36 -10.01
C GLN A 182 -1.17 2.86 -9.81
N SER A 183 -1.31 3.38 -8.60
CA SER A 183 -1.00 4.78 -8.32
C SER A 183 0.50 5.06 -8.31
N CYS A 184 1.31 4.05 -7.98
CA CYS A 184 2.78 4.16 -8.00
C CYS A 184 3.42 3.28 -9.08
N HIS A 185 2.85 2.10 -9.31
CA HIS A 185 3.26 1.16 -10.36
C HIS A 185 2.49 1.44 -11.65
N THR A 186 2.73 2.61 -12.23
CA THR A 186 1.90 3.23 -13.27
C THR A 186 2.13 2.69 -14.68
N GLY A 187 2.82 1.56 -14.80
CA GLY A 187 3.13 0.92 -16.07
C GLY A 187 4.53 0.34 -16.12
N ASP A 188 5.13 0.38 -17.29
CA ASP A 188 6.38 -0.33 -17.61
C ASP A 188 7.49 0.62 -18.07
N ALA A 189 8.65 0.09 -18.46
CA ALA A 189 9.84 0.88 -18.78
C ALA A 189 9.64 1.88 -19.92
N VAL A 190 8.64 1.67 -20.79
CA VAL A 190 8.40 2.53 -21.96
C VAL A 190 7.07 3.28 -21.90
N SER A 191 6.19 2.89 -20.97
CA SER A 191 4.89 3.53 -20.77
C SER A 191 4.55 3.56 -19.28
N HIS A 192 4.85 4.68 -18.63
CA HIS A 192 4.55 4.97 -17.22
C HIS A 192 4.26 6.47 -17.05
N LEU A 193 3.63 6.84 -15.94
CA LEU A 193 3.35 8.24 -15.61
C LEU A 193 4.61 8.95 -15.09
N SER A 194 4.83 10.17 -15.55
CA SER A 194 5.90 11.06 -15.11
C SER A 194 5.52 12.53 -15.34
N GLY A 195 6.34 13.46 -14.86
CA GLY A 195 6.15 14.90 -15.06
C GLY A 195 5.51 15.62 -13.87
N THR A 196 4.95 16.81 -14.14
CA THR A 196 4.48 17.73 -13.11
C THR A 196 3.41 17.12 -12.19
N GLY A 197 3.62 17.27 -10.89
CA GLY A 197 2.69 16.79 -9.85
C GLY A 197 2.87 15.33 -9.46
N TYR A 198 3.75 14.58 -10.13
CA TYR A 198 4.13 13.23 -9.75
C TYR A 198 5.48 13.22 -9.02
N VAL A 199 5.59 12.43 -7.96
CA VAL A 199 6.86 12.23 -7.24
C VAL A 199 7.52 10.95 -7.76
N LEU A 200 8.51 11.10 -8.64
CA LEU A 200 9.19 9.96 -9.27
C LEU A 200 10.24 9.34 -8.32
N ALA A 201 10.30 8.02 -8.29
CA ALA A 201 11.34 7.29 -7.58
C ALA A 201 12.70 7.41 -8.30
N PRO A 202 13.83 7.22 -7.60
CA PRO A 202 15.16 7.28 -8.21
C PRO A 202 15.40 6.29 -9.35
N ASP A 203 14.56 5.26 -9.50
CA ASP A 203 14.62 4.32 -10.62
C ASP A 203 14.07 4.87 -11.95
N GLY A 204 13.41 6.02 -11.92
CA GLY A 204 12.88 6.69 -13.10
C GLY A 204 11.61 6.07 -13.69
N ILE A 205 10.96 5.10 -13.01
CA ILE A 205 9.74 4.41 -13.50
C ILE A 205 8.60 4.51 -12.48
N ARG A 206 8.86 4.15 -11.23
CA ARG A 206 7.83 4.09 -10.18
C ARG A 206 7.61 5.47 -9.58
N LEU A 207 6.40 5.72 -9.06
CA LEU A 207 6.17 6.88 -8.21
C LEU A 207 6.38 6.52 -6.73
N LYS A 208 6.66 7.54 -5.92
CA LYS A 208 6.78 7.46 -4.46
C LYS A 208 5.56 8.00 -3.70
N GLN A 209 4.57 8.52 -4.41
CA GLN A 209 3.36 9.09 -3.83
C GLN A 209 2.15 8.62 -4.65
N ALA A 210 1.11 8.13 -3.97
CA ALA A 210 -0.07 7.54 -4.60
C ALA A 210 -1.06 8.58 -5.16
N TYR A 211 -0.81 9.86 -4.91
CA TYR A 211 -1.63 10.98 -5.33
C TYR A 211 -0.74 12.13 -5.81
N LYS A 212 -1.33 13.15 -6.44
CA LYS A 212 -0.56 14.29 -6.95
C LYS A 212 -0.19 15.27 -5.82
N THR A 213 0.95 15.93 -5.91
CA THR A 213 1.48 16.81 -4.85
C THR A 213 0.60 18.01 -4.47
N ALA A 214 -0.37 18.39 -5.30
CA ALA A 214 -1.30 19.50 -5.05
C ALA A 214 -2.72 19.02 -4.70
N ASP A 215 -2.89 17.73 -4.43
CA ASP A 215 -4.18 17.13 -4.13
C ASP A 215 -4.35 16.84 -2.64
N ASN A 216 -5.10 17.71 -1.97
CA ASN A 216 -5.39 17.59 -0.54
C ASN A 216 -6.31 16.40 -0.19
N SER A 217 -7.04 15.84 -1.17
CA SER A 217 -7.89 14.67 -0.94
C SER A 217 -7.10 13.36 -0.92
N ALA A 218 -5.84 13.41 -1.36
CA ALA A 218 -5.00 12.24 -1.64
C ALA A 218 -5.71 11.22 -2.53
N SER A 219 -6.25 11.69 -3.66
CA SER A 219 -6.91 10.84 -4.64
C SER A 219 -5.92 9.91 -5.32
N SER A 220 -6.15 8.61 -5.15
CA SER A 220 -5.35 7.56 -5.79
C SER A 220 -5.24 7.83 -7.30
N ILE A 221 -4.02 7.89 -7.82
CA ILE A 221 -3.76 8.04 -9.25
C ILE A 221 -4.33 6.83 -10.00
N LEU A 222 -4.99 7.08 -11.13
CA LEU A 222 -5.49 6.07 -12.06
C LEU A 222 -4.52 5.95 -13.24
N ALA A 223 -3.85 4.80 -13.38
CA ALA A 223 -2.92 4.56 -14.47
C ALA A 223 -3.64 4.04 -15.72
N THR A 224 -3.14 4.43 -16.88
CA THR A 224 -3.58 3.89 -18.18
C THR A 224 -2.92 2.55 -18.48
N ASN A 225 -1.61 2.43 -18.20
CA ASN A 225 -0.90 1.16 -18.28
C ASN A 225 -1.07 0.39 -16.96
N LYS A 226 -1.79 -0.74 -17.04
CA LYS A 226 -2.17 -1.56 -15.88
C LYS A 226 -1.30 -2.80 -15.69
N ARG A 227 -0.12 -2.89 -16.31
CA ARG A 227 0.75 -4.10 -16.25
C ARG A 227 1.01 -4.59 -14.83
N PHE A 228 1.21 -3.67 -13.88
CA PHE A 228 1.47 -3.96 -12.47
C PHE A 228 0.36 -3.44 -11.54
N ALA A 229 -0.81 -3.16 -12.11
CA ALA A 229 -1.98 -2.74 -11.35
C ALA A 229 -2.64 -3.94 -10.65
N GLU A 230 -3.31 -3.66 -9.54
CA GLU A 230 -4.37 -4.51 -9.03
C GLU A 230 -5.52 -4.65 -10.04
N ASN A 231 -6.45 -5.59 -9.83
CA ASN A 231 -7.57 -5.77 -10.76
C ASN A 231 -8.49 -4.53 -10.75
N THR A 232 -9.05 -4.20 -11.90
CA THR A 232 -9.99 -3.06 -12.05
C THR A 232 -11.11 -3.13 -11.02
N ASN A 233 -11.34 -2.01 -10.32
CA ASN A 233 -12.38 -1.82 -9.30
C ASN A 233 -12.24 -2.74 -8.08
N LYS A 234 -11.05 -3.30 -7.83
CA LYS A 234 -10.76 -4.13 -6.67
C LYS A 234 -9.59 -3.58 -5.89
N LEU A 235 -9.61 -3.83 -4.58
CA LEU A 235 -8.43 -3.63 -3.74
C LEU A 235 -7.40 -4.73 -4.03
N TYR A 236 -6.14 -4.42 -3.74
CA TYR A 236 -5.02 -5.36 -3.84
C TYR A 236 -5.29 -6.71 -3.15
N ARG A 237 -5.76 -6.68 -1.89
CA ARG A 237 -6.14 -7.88 -1.11
C ARG A 237 -7.23 -8.76 -1.73
N PHE A 238 -7.98 -8.23 -2.70
CA PHE A 238 -9.05 -8.94 -3.43
C PHE A 238 -8.69 -9.20 -4.90
N SER A 239 -7.45 -8.89 -5.28
CA SER A 239 -6.96 -9.05 -6.64
C SER A 239 -6.19 -10.36 -6.79
N ALA A 240 -6.30 -10.94 -7.97
CA ALA A 240 -5.61 -12.15 -8.36
C ALA A 240 -5.02 -12.00 -9.77
N GLY A 241 -4.04 -12.85 -10.08
CA GLY A 241 -3.33 -12.81 -11.35
C GLY A 241 -3.07 -14.21 -11.92
N HIS A 242 -1.80 -14.49 -12.19
CA HIS A 242 -1.34 -15.74 -12.79
C HIS A 242 -1.90 -16.97 -12.05
N GLY A 243 -2.63 -17.82 -12.76
CA GLY A 243 -3.26 -19.02 -12.18
C GLY A 243 -4.35 -18.73 -11.14
N ASN A 244 -4.95 -17.54 -11.13
CA ASN A 244 -5.91 -17.08 -10.12
C ASN A 244 -5.32 -17.04 -8.69
N LEU A 245 -4.00 -16.96 -8.57
CA LEU A 245 -3.34 -16.73 -7.30
C LEU A 245 -3.57 -15.29 -6.85
N SER A 246 -3.95 -15.11 -5.59
CA SER A 246 -4.02 -13.79 -4.95
C SER A 246 -2.68 -13.08 -5.05
N CYS A 247 -2.69 -11.78 -5.29
CA CYS A 247 -1.46 -11.00 -5.38
C CYS A 247 -0.58 -11.15 -4.12
N GLU A 248 -1.20 -11.28 -2.95
CA GLU A 248 -0.53 -11.47 -1.66
C GLU A 248 0.32 -12.73 -1.58
N ASN A 249 0.01 -13.77 -2.38
CA ASN A 249 0.78 -15.01 -2.40
C ASN A 249 2.19 -14.81 -2.99
N CYS A 250 2.34 -13.85 -3.90
CA CYS A 250 3.63 -13.56 -4.54
C CYS A 250 4.33 -12.35 -3.91
N HIS A 251 3.55 -11.37 -3.44
CA HIS A 251 4.08 -10.08 -3.02
C HIS A 251 4.09 -9.87 -1.50
N GLY A 252 3.34 -10.64 -0.71
CA GLY A 252 3.11 -10.40 0.72
C GLY A 252 1.83 -9.61 0.97
N SER A 253 1.39 -9.47 2.23
CA SER A 253 0.15 -8.74 2.52
C SER A 253 0.32 -7.22 2.40
N THR A 254 -0.80 -6.51 2.27
CA THR A 254 -0.81 -5.03 2.30
C THR A 254 -0.03 -4.52 3.54
N HIS A 255 0.80 -3.49 3.33
CA HIS A 255 1.74 -2.91 4.32
C HIS A 255 2.88 -3.82 4.81
N ALA A 256 3.02 -5.04 4.27
CA ALA A 256 4.11 -5.96 4.58
C ALA A 256 4.62 -6.68 3.31
N GLU A 257 4.54 -6.02 2.16
CA GLU A 257 5.02 -6.57 0.89
C GLU A 257 6.54 -6.81 0.91
N TRP A 258 7.01 -7.85 0.24
CA TRP A 258 8.40 -8.30 0.29
C TRP A 258 9.30 -7.56 -0.70
N PRO A 259 10.60 -7.39 -0.38
CA PRO A 259 11.26 -7.84 0.85
C PRO A 259 11.17 -6.80 1.99
N ASN A 260 11.32 -7.28 3.22
CA ASN A 260 11.74 -6.42 4.34
C ASN A 260 13.25 -6.16 4.25
N ALA A 261 13.70 -4.92 4.49
CA ALA A 261 15.12 -4.56 4.47
C ALA A 261 15.94 -5.34 5.50
N ASP A 262 15.36 -5.63 6.67
CA ASP A 262 16.00 -6.50 7.64
C ASP A 262 15.96 -7.94 7.12
N ALA A 263 17.13 -8.46 6.76
CA ALA A 263 17.30 -9.81 6.24
C ALA A 263 16.82 -10.90 7.22
N LEU A 264 16.78 -10.61 8.52
CA LEU A 264 16.34 -11.53 9.57
C LEU A 264 14.86 -11.38 9.91
N ALA A 265 14.14 -10.42 9.31
CA ALA A 265 12.72 -10.24 9.57
C ALA A 265 11.92 -11.48 9.17
N ASN A 266 10.95 -11.85 10.01
CA ASN A 266 10.07 -12.99 9.76
C ASN A 266 9.29 -12.88 8.44
N ASP A 267 9.01 -11.65 7.96
CA ASP A 267 8.36 -11.45 6.67
C ASP A 267 9.16 -12.07 5.51
N ASN A 268 10.49 -12.14 5.60
CA ASN A 268 11.34 -12.70 4.55
C ASN A 268 11.41 -14.24 4.54
N ILE A 269 10.93 -14.91 5.59
CA ILE A 269 11.05 -16.38 5.75
C ILE A 269 10.33 -17.11 4.63
N ALA A 270 9.07 -16.72 4.34
CA ALA A 270 8.26 -17.40 3.34
C ALA A 270 8.92 -17.38 1.95
N ALA A 271 9.31 -16.19 1.47
CA ALA A 271 10.02 -16.03 0.21
C ALA A 271 11.34 -16.84 0.20
N THR A 272 12.12 -16.76 1.28
CA THR A 272 13.40 -17.47 1.36
C THR A 272 13.23 -18.99 1.30
N GLN A 273 12.22 -19.55 1.95
CA GLN A 273 11.94 -20.98 1.90
C GLN A 273 11.45 -21.44 0.53
N LEU A 274 10.67 -20.61 -0.17
CA LEU A 274 10.06 -20.96 -1.45
C LEU A 274 11.04 -20.91 -2.63
N GLN A 275 11.88 -19.87 -2.68
CA GLN A 275 12.76 -19.61 -3.83
C GLN A 275 14.25 -19.46 -3.47
N GLY A 276 14.62 -19.65 -2.21
CA GLY A 276 16.01 -19.56 -1.74
C GLY A 276 16.52 -18.15 -1.51
N HIS A 277 15.68 -17.12 -1.68
CA HIS A 277 16.04 -15.72 -1.41
C HIS A 277 14.82 -14.86 -1.02
N SER A 278 15.08 -13.75 -0.32
CA SER A 278 14.04 -12.77 0.00
C SER A 278 13.59 -11.98 -1.23
N GLY A 279 12.35 -11.48 -1.19
CA GLY A 279 11.72 -10.67 -2.23
C GLY A 279 10.39 -11.24 -2.68
N VAL A 280 9.79 -10.61 -3.68
CA VAL A 280 8.60 -11.15 -4.35
C VAL A 280 8.91 -12.53 -4.95
N VAL A 281 7.94 -13.45 -4.90
CA VAL A 281 8.08 -14.78 -5.50
C VAL A 281 8.12 -14.64 -7.01
N ILE A 282 9.27 -14.95 -7.60
CA ILE A 282 9.56 -14.72 -9.02
C ILE A 282 10.16 -15.95 -9.71
N GLU A 283 10.74 -16.88 -8.95
CA GLU A 283 11.27 -18.13 -9.50
C GLU A 283 10.13 -19.06 -9.92
N CYS A 284 10.01 -19.33 -11.22
CA CYS A 284 8.93 -20.15 -11.77
C CYS A 284 8.92 -21.58 -11.20
N SER A 285 10.09 -22.10 -10.82
CA SER A 285 10.26 -23.41 -10.19
C SER A 285 9.61 -23.53 -8.81
N THR A 286 9.23 -22.41 -8.19
CA THR A 286 8.47 -22.41 -6.94
C THR A 286 7.12 -23.13 -7.10
N CYS A 287 6.53 -23.07 -8.29
CA CYS A 287 5.21 -23.63 -8.57
C CYS A 287 5.21 -24.62 -9.74
N HIS A 288 6.10 -24.45 -10.72
CA HIS A 288 6.16 -25.27 -11.91
C HIS A 288 7.26 -26.32 -11.83
N LEU A 289 6.93 -27.54 -12.24
CA LEU A 289 7.93 -28.60 -12.34
C LEU A 289 8.95 -28.27 -13.44
N PRO A 290 10.21 -28.71 -13.29
CA PRO A 290 11.23 -28.54 -14.32
C PRO A 290 10.74 -29.01 -15.70
N ASN A 291 11.09 -28.25 -16.72
CA ASN A 291 10.79 -28.55 -18.13
C ASN A 291 9.30 -28.61 -18.52
N THR A 292 8.38 -28.18 -17.65
CA THR A 292 6.94 -28.13 -17.99
C THR A 292 6.51 -26.83 -18.67
N LEU A 293 7.31 -25.77 -18.53
CA LEU A 293 7.08 -24.49 -19.19
C LEU A 293 7.80 -24.42 -20.54
N PRO A 294 7.16 -23.87 -21.59
CA PRO A 294 7.85 -23.49 -22.82
C PRO A 294 8.96 -22.47 -22.52
N ALA A 295 10.15 -22.67 -23.08
CA ALA A 295 11.29 -21.77 -22.87
C ALA A 295 10.99 -20.35 -23.35
N GLN A 296 10.32 -20.21 -24.48
CA GLN A 296 9.91 -18.94 -25.09
C GLN A 296 8.57 -18.37 -24.57
N THR A 297 8.10 -18.76 -23.38
CA THR A 297 6.84 -18.21 -22.86
C THR A 297 6.99 -16.74 -22.46
N MET A 298 5.95 -15.94 -22.68
CA MET A 298 5.75 -14.61 -22.08
C MET A 298 4.45 -14.57 -21.24
N GLN A 299 3.91 -15.73 -20.89
CA GLN A 299 2.62 -15.89 -20.20
C GLN A 299 2.77 -15.91 -18.67
N GLY A 300 3.93 -15.53 -18.16
CA GLY A 300 4.16 -15.35 -16.73
C GLY A 300 3.42 -14.13 -16.17
N PRO A 301 3.44 -13.96 -14.84
CA PRO A 301 2.94 -12.75 -14.19
C PRO A 301 3.48 -11.49 -14.88
N HIS A 302 2.64 -10.47 -15.07
CA HIS A 302 3.04 -9.18 -15.66
C HIS A 302 3.64 -9.25 -17.07
N GLY A 303 3.42 -10.36 -17.79
CA GLY A 303 4.00 -10.60 -19.12
C GLY A 303 5.47 -11.02 -19.06
N MET A 304 5.88 -11.68 -17.98
CA MET A 304 7.23 -12.18 -17.80
C MET A 304 7.49 -13.48 -18.57
N HIS A 305 8.73 -13.63 -19.02
CA HIS A 305 9.29 -14.93 -19.42
C HIS A 305 9.78 -15.73 -18.22
N VAL A 306 10.19 -16.99 -18.47
CA VAL A 306 10.84 -17.82 -17.45
C VAL A 306 12.11 -17.13 -16.94
N VAL A 307 12.32 -17.17 -15.62
CA VAL A 307 13.47 -16.57 -14.95
C VAL A 307 14.43 -17.67 -14.50
N ALA A 308 15.72 -17.41 -14.62
CA ALA A 308 16.80 -18.33 -14.22
C ALA A 308 16.74 -19.71 -14.89
N ASP A 309 16.14 -19.80 -16.07
CA ASP A 309 16.07 -21.02 -16.86
C ASP A 309 17.09 -20.97 -18.01
N SER A 310 18.03 -21.91 -18.02
CA SER A 310 19.05 -22.04 -19.08
C SER A 310 18.45 -22.14 -20.47
N ARG A 311 17.27 -22.76 -20.61
CA ARG A 311 16.62 -22.94 -21.92
C ARG A 311 16.19 -21.59 -22.52
N PHE A 312 16.01 -20.55 -21.72
CA PHE A 312 15.67 -19.22 -22.24
C PHE A 312 16.90 -18.48 -22.78
N TYR A 313 18.05 -18.58 -22.10
CA TYR A 313 19.25 -17.81 -22.45
C TYR A 313 20.30 -18.57 -23.26
N HIS A 314 20.21 -19.90 -23.35
CA HIS A 314 21.11 -20.73 -24.18
C HIS A 314 20.53 -21.17 -25.51
N ASP A 315 19.23 -21.37 -25.59
CA ASP A 315 18.60 -21.91 -26.79
C ASP A 315 18.36 -20.78 -27.79
N GLU A 316 18.78 -20.96 -29.05
CA GLU A 316 18.47 -20.05 -30.16
C GLU A 316 16.94 -19.88 -30.31
N SER A 317 16.16 -20.88 -29.88
CA SER A 317 14.70 -20.82 -29.81
C SER A 317 14.13 -20.13 -28.56
N GLY A 318 14.98 -19.63 -27.65
CA GLY A 318 14.61 -18.95 -26.42
C GLY A 318 14.39 -17.45 -26.62
N HIS A 319 15.21 -16.64 -25.97
CA HIS A 319 15.08 -15.18 -25.98
C HIS A 319 15.41 -14.54 -27.34
N GLU A 320 16.31 -15.13 -28.12
CA GLU A 320 16.64 -14.67 -29.48
C GLU A 320 15.40 -14.73 -30.38
N HIS A 321 14.77 -15.90 -30.49
CA HIS A 321 13.55 -16.05 -31.27
C HIS A 321 12.41 -15.13 -30.80
N LEU A 322 12.25 -14.94 -29.49
CA LEU A 322 11.26 -13.99 -28.96
C LEU A 322 11.57 -12.55 -29.37
N TYR A 323 12.84 -12.17 -29.35
CA TYR A 323 13.27 -10.86 -29.79
C TYR A 323 13.00 -10.66 -31.28
N GLU A 324 13.36 -11.62 -32.14
CA GLU A 324 13.10 -11.56 -33.58
C GLU A 324 11.60 -11.38 -33.91
N GLN A 325 10.73 -12.07 -33.17
CA GLN A 325 9.29 -11.97 -33.37
C GLN A 325 8.71 -10.65 -32.85
N ASN A 326 9.12 -10.21 -31.65
CA ASN A 326 8.56 -9.03 -31.01
C ASN A 326 9.58 -8.32 -30.11
N PRO A 327 10.46 -7.47 -30.69
CA PRO A 327 11.46 -6.72 -29.94
C PRO A 327 10.85 -5.80 -28.87
N ASN A 328 9.63 -5.34 -29.09
CA ASN A 328 8.95 -4.42 -28.18
C ASN A 328 8.53 -5.11 -26.88
N ALA A 329 8.30 -6.43 -26.88
CA ALA A 329 8.00 -7.17 -25.67
C ALA A 329 9.16 -7.04 -24.66
N CYS A 330 10.40 -7.21 -25.10
CA CYS A 330 11.59 -7.06 -24.27
C CYS A 330 11.74 -5.63 -23.73
N LYS A 331 11.48 -4.62 -24.57
CA LYS A 331 11.63 -3.20 -24.20
C LYS A 331 10.73 -2.79 -23.03
N THR A 332 9.57 -3.44 -22.84
CA THR A 332 8.66 -3.12 -21.74
C THR A 332 9.30 -3.31 -20.36
N CYS A 333 10.26 -4.22 -20.19
CA CYS A 333 10.98 -4.39 -18.92
C CYS A 333 12.46 -3.98 -19.03
N HIS A 334 13.09 -4.19 -20.19
CA HIS A 334 14.52 -3.94 -20.39
C HIS A 334 14.84 -2.54 -20.93
N GLY A 335 13.82 -1.72 -21.18
CA GLY A 335 13.96 -0.35 -21.67
C GLY A 335 14.15 -0.27 -23.19
N THR A 336 13.99 0.94 -23.75
CA THR A 336 14.05 1.17 -25.20
C THR A 336 15.40 0.81 -25.82
N ASN A 337 16.48 0.97 -25.06
CA ASN A 337 17.85 0.66 -25.45
C ASN A 337 18.31 -0.73 -25.02
N LEU A 338 17.43 -1.53 -24.38
CA LEU A 338 17.71 -2.89 -23.91
C LEU A 338 18.89 -3.01 -22.93
N ASN A 339 19.27 -1.93 -22.24
CA ASN A 339 20.30 -1.96 -21.20
C ASN A 339 19.82 -2.52 -19.87
N GLY A 340 18.51 -2.79 -19.74
CA GLY A 340 17.88 -3.15 -18.49
C GLY A 340 17.38 -1.92 -17.72
N THR A 341 16.41 -2.14 -16.85
CA THR A 341 15.83 -1.11 -15.98
C THR A 341 15.63 -1.65 -14.57
N ALA A 342 14.95 -0.89 -13.70
CA ALA A 342 14.51 -1.41 -12.41
C ALA A 342 13.56 -2.62 -12.51
N LEU A 343 12.89 -2.81 -13.66
CA LEU A 343 11.99 -3.94 -13.88
C LEU A 343 12.70 -5.23 -14.31
N SER A 344 13.97 -5.16 -14.73
CA SER A 344 14.74 -6.33 -15.20
C SER A 344 15.88 -6.72 -14.25
N ARG A 345 15.79 -6.33 -12.97
CA ARG A 345 16.82 -6.62 -11.98
C ARG A 345 16.82 -8.09 -11.58
N ALA A 346 18.00 -8.68 -11.46
CA ALA A 346 18.15 -10.03 -10.94
C ALA A 346 17.67 -10.11 -9.47
N ALA A 347 16.77 -11.04 -9.15
CA ALA A 347 16.25 -11.20 -7.79
C ALA A 347 17.22 -11.88 -6.81
N ALA A 348 18.23 -12.57 -7.35
CA ALA A 348 19.31 -13.24 -6.62
C ALA A 348 20.61 -13.18 -7.43
N ASN A 349 21.72 -13.56 -6.80
CA ASN A 349 22.98 -13.75 -7.51
C ASN A 349 22.81 -14.89 -8.54
N ARG A 350 23.27 -14.68 -9.77
CA ARG A 350 23.18 -15.65 -10.87
C ARG A 350 24.52 -15.84 -11.54
N THR A 351 24.68 -17.02 -12.10
CA THR A 351 25.74 -17.33 -13.05
C THR A 351 25.08 -17.79 -14.34
N PHE A 352 25.28 -17.04 -15.42
CA PHE A 352 24.85 -17.39 -16.76
C PHE A 352 26.05 -17.97 -17.49
N VAL A 353 25.96 -19.24 -17.87
CA VAL A 353 26.92 -19.84 -18.78
C VAL A 353 26.35 -19.64 -20.19
N THR A 354 27.15 -19.33 -21.19
CA THR A 354 26.72 -19.15 -22.58
C THR A 354 27.82 -19.65 -23.52
N SER A 355 27.59 -19.63 -24.82
CA SER A 355 28.64 -19.86 -25.81
C SER A 355 29.77 -18.82 -25.74
N GLU A 356 29.47 -17.60 -25.28
CA GLU A 356 30.42 -16.48 -25.19
C GLU A 356 31.22 -16.46 -23.88
N GLY A 357 30.77 -17.20 -22.86
CA GLY A 357 31.48 -17.33 -21.59
C GLY A 357 30.58 -17.50 -20.38
N THR A 358 31.17 -17.33 -19.20
CA THR A 358 30.47 -17.37 -17.91
C THR A 358 30.35 -15.95 -17.35
N PHE A 359 29.12 -15.52 -17.10
CA PHE A 359 28.79 -14.18 -16.64
C PHE A 359 28.15 -14.24 -15.26
N HIS A 360 28.68 -13.46 -14.33
CA HIS A 360 28.16 -13.37 -12.96
C HIS A 360 27.34 -12.10 -12.79
N VAL A 361 26.13 -12.26 -12.27
CA VAL A 361 25.20 -11.15 -12.00
C VAL A 361 24.87 -11.14 -10.52
N THR A 362 25.00 -9.97 -9.90
CA THR A 362 24.63 -9.81 -8.49
C THR A 362 23.15 -9.48 -8.34
N LYS A 363 22.54 -9.85 -7.22
CA LYS A 363 21.18 -9.41 -6.85
C LYS A 363 21.05 -7.89 -7.03
N GLY A 364 19.98 -7.45 -7.69
CA GLY A 364 19.68 -6.05 -7.96
C GLY A 364 20.34 -5.46 -9.21
N GLN A 365 21.29 -6.17 -9.84
CA GLN A 365 21.85 -5.73 -11.12
C GLN A 365 20.80 -5.85 -12.22
N ALA A 366 20.63 -4.80 -13.02
CA ALA A 366 19.75 -4.81 -14.17
C ALA A 366 20.28 -5.77 -15.24
N ILE A 367 19.41 -6.63 -15.76
CA ILE A 367 19.73 -7.51 -16.88
C ILE A 367 19.37 -6.76 -18.17
N GLY A 368 20.34 -6.66 -19.08
CA GLY A 368 20.20 -6.08 -20.41
C GLY A 368 20.82 -7.00 -21.47
N CYS A 369 20.51 -6.76 -22.74
CA CYS A 369 20.99 -7.60 -23.85
C CYS A 369 22.52 -7.58 -23.99
N ALA A 370 23.15 -6.44 -23.71
CA ALA A 370 24.61 -6.27 -23.79
C ALA A 370 25.39 -7.00 -22.69
N LEU A 371 24.72 -7.74 -21.80
CA LEU A 371 25.35 -8.36 -20.65
C LEU A 371 26.24 -9.53 -21.05
N CYS A 372 25.74 -10.37 -21.96
CA CYS A 372 26.40 -11.61 -22.37
C CYS A 372 26.95 -11.54 -23.78
N HIS A 373 26.36 -10.70 -24.65
CA HIS A 373 26.67 -10.60 -26.08
C HIS A 373 26.42 -9.19 -26.60
N ASP A 374 26.87 -8.88 -27.82
CA ASP A 374 26.57 -7.60 -28.46
C ASP A 374 25.07 -7.45 -28.77
N LYS A 375 24.57 -6.22 -28.76
CA LYS A 375 23.14 -5.97 -29.01
C LYS A 375 22.75 -6.25 -30.47
N PRO A 376 21.51 -6.68 -30.71
CA PRO A 376 20.95 -6.84 -32.06
C PRO A 376 20.87 -5.52 -32.86
#